data_AF-A0A7C1M9E3-F1
#
_entry.id   AF-A0A7C1M9E3-F1
#
_cell.length_a   1.000
_cell.length_b   1.000
_cell.length_c   1.000
_cell.angle_alpha   90.00
_cell.angle_beta   90.00
_cell.angle_gamma   90.00
#
_symmetry.space_group_name_H-M   'P 1'
#
loop_
_entity.id
_entity.type
_entity.pdbx_description
1 polymer ?
#
loop_
_entity_poly.entity_id
_entity_poly.type
_entity_poly.pdbx_seq_one_letter_code
_entity_poly.pdbx_strand_id
1 'polypeptide(L)'
;MFKNVASQKIAVFAWDNANGVPMTGDAANITAQISIDGGVTAATNDVNPTELDATDAPGVYLFNMIKAETNGGLIILSAVSVTADIDLQPVFIYTQDLGAEFTKQMAESYAADGVAPTPAQALFLIQQVLTQFAIAGVTLTIKKLDGSTTAAVLTLDDDTNPTSADRTA
;
A
#
# COMPACT_ATOMS: atom_id res chain seq x y z
N MET A 1 -3.09 -6.59 -2.95
CA MET A 1 -2.95 -7.54 -1.83
C MET A 1 -2.00 -6.94 -0.79
N PHE A 2 -2.01 -7.35 0.49
CA PHE A 2 -1.01 -6.89 1.45
C PHE A 2 0.24 -7.77 1.40
N LYS A 3 1.41 -7.14 1.47
CA LYS A 3 2.69 -7.83 1.46
C LYS A 3 2.88 -8.60 2.76
N ASN A 4 3.42 -9.82 2.67
CA ASN A 4 3.87 -10.59 3.84
C ASN A 4 2.75 -10.90 4.86
N VAL A 5 1.53 -11.11 4.37
CA VAL A 5 0.34 -11.45 5.16
C VAL A 5 -0.27 -12.74 4.61
N ALA A 6 -0.53 -13.71 5.49
CA ALA A 6 -1.15 -14.99 5.15
C ALA A 6 -2.69 -14.88 5.04
N SER A 7 -3.33 -15.96 4.58
CA SER A 7 -4.79 -16.12 4.52
C SER A 7 -5.51 -15.16 3.56
N GLN A 8 -4.76 -14.53 2.66
CA GLN A 8 -5.32 -13.78 1.53
C GLN A 8 -5.62 -14.75 0.39
N LYS A 9 -6.55 -14.40 -0.50
CA LYS A 9 -6.94 -15.27 -1.60
C LYS A 9 -6.71 -14.62 -2.96
N ILE A 10 -6.30 -15.43 -3.92
CA ILE A 10 -6.25 -15.06 -5.34
C ILE A 10 -7.31 -15.88 -6.06
N ALA A 11 -8.20 -15.20 -6.76
CA ALA A 11 -9.20 -15.84 -7.59
C ALA A 11 -8.65 -16.04 -9.00
N VAL A 12 -8.86 -17.22 -9.57
CA VAL A 12 -8.70 -17.50 -11.00
C VAL A 12 -10.04 -17.89 -11.60
N PHE A 13 -10.19 -17.66 -12.89
CA PHE A 13 -11.38 -18.03 -13.63
C PHE A 13 -11.02 -19.14 -14.63
N ALA A 14 -11.76 -20.24 -14.57
CA ALA A 14 -11.62 -21.36 -15.49
C ALA A 14 -12.76 -21.35 -16.52
N TRP A 15 -12.39 -21.38 -17.80
CA TRP A 15 -13.34 -21.36 -18.91
C TRP A 15 -13.23 -22.63 -19.74
N ASP A 16 -14.37 -23.30 -19.96
CA ASP A 16 -14.46 -24.44 -20.84
C ASP A 16 -14.66 -23.96 -22.29
N ASN A 17 -13.63 -24.10 -23.12
CA ASN A 17 -13.70 -23.70 -24.52
C ASN A 17 -14.53 -24.65 -25.38
N ALA A 18 -14.66 -25.92 -24.99
CA ALA A 18 -15.44 -26.89 -25.74
C ALA A 18 -16.95 -26.60 -25.61
N ASN A 19 -17.39 -26.27 -24.40
CA ASN A 19 -18.81 -26.01 -24.10
C ASN A 19 -19.17 -24.52 -24.09
N GLY A 20 -18.18 -23.62 -24.05
CA GLY A 20 -18.38 -22.17 -24.04
C GLY A 20 -19.04 -21.67 -22.76
N VAL A 21 -18.72 -22.29 -21.62
CA VAL A 21 -19.29 -21.99 -20.30
C VAL A 21 -18.19 -21.90 -19.23
N PRO A 22 -18.42 -21.22 -18.10
CA PRO A 22 -17.51 -21.30 -16.97
C PRO A 22 -17.39 -22.75 -16.46
N MET A 23 -16.18 -23.20 -16.18
CA MET A 23 -15.91 -24.57 -15.79
C MET A 23 -16.16 -24.77 -14.28
N THR A 24 -17.15 -25.57 -13.90
CA THR A 24 -17.46 -25.87 -12.49
C THR A 24 -17.00 -27.26 -12.06
N GLY A 25 -16.80 -27.47 -10.75
CA GLY A 25 -16.43 -28.77 -10.18
C GLY A 25 -15.01 -29.26 -10.50
N ASP A 26 -14.13 -28.40 -11.03
CA ASP A 26 -12.81 -28.77 -11.55
C ASP A 26 -11.67 -28.57 -10.54
N ALA A 27 -12.01 -28.24 -9.29
CA ALA A 27 -11.05 -27.88 -8.24
C ALA A 27 -9.90 -28.90 -8.07
N ALA A 28 -10.21 -30.20 -8.14
CA ALA A 28 -9.22 -31.26 -7.99
C ALA A 28 -8.23 -31.37 -9.16
N ASN A 29 -8.59 -30.83 -10.33
CA ASN A 29 -7.80 -30.88 -11.55
C ASN A 29 -6.98 -29.60 -11.77
N ILE A 30 -7.30 -28.54 -11.04
CA ILE A 30 -6.61 -27.25 -11.13
C ILE A 30 -5.44 -27.22 -10.15
N THR A 31 -4.27 -26.85 -10.64
CA THR A 31 -3.07 -26.54 -9.84
C THR A 31 -2.51 -25.18 -10.26
N ALA A 32 -1.64 -24.56 -9.46
CA ALA A 32 -1.01 -23.29 -9.85
C ALA A 32 0.48 -23.20 -9.56
N GLN A 33 1.13 -22.40 -10.38
CA GLN A 33 2.49 -21.93 -10.20
C GLN A 33 2.46 -20.45 -9.83
N ILE A 34 3.29 -20.06 -8.87
CA ILE A 34 3.48 -18.69 -8.42
C ILE A 34 4.88 -18.20 -8.82
N SER A 35 4.95 -16.99 -9.38
CA SER A 35 6.19 -16.24 -9.55
C SER A 35 6.13 -14.97 -8.71
N ILE A 36 7.17 -14.78 -7.88
CA ILE A 36 7.33 -13.63 -7.00
C ILE A 36 8.35 -12.70 -7.65
N ASP A 37 7.95 -11.44 -7.88
CA ASP A 37 8.77 -10.40 -8.52
C ASP A 37 9.34 -10.79 -9.89
N GLY A 38 8.62 -11.66 -10.63
CA GLY A 38 9.09 -12.19 -11.91
C GLY A 38 10.22 -13.21 -11.80
N GLY A 39 10.49 -13.72 -10.60
CA GLY A 39 11.46 -14.78 -10.34
C GLY A 39 11.02 -16.16 -10.84
N VAL A 40 11.82 -17.18 -10.52
CA VAL A 40 11.54 -18.58 -10.87
C VAL A 40 10.19 -19.01 -10.31
N THR A 41 9.37 -19.64 -11.14
CA THR A 41 8.07 -20.15 -10.72
C THR A 41 8.22 -21.33 -9.76
N ALA A 42 7.41 -21.35 -8.71
CA ALA A 42 7.28 -22.48 -7.78
C ALA A 42 5.81 -22.90 -7.69
N ALA A 43 5.53 -24.12 -7.23
CA ALA A 43 4.16 -24.51 -6.92
C ALA A 43 3.63 -23.66 -5.76
N THR A 44 2.36 -23.26 -5.84
CA THR A 44 1.66 -22.72 -4.66
C THR A 44 1.56 -23.79 -3.57
N ASN A 45 1.56 -23.37 -2.31
CA ASN A 45 1.32 -24.25 -1.16
C ASN A 45 -0.11 -24.81 -1.17
N ASP A 46 -1.07 -24.05 -1.70
CA ASP A 46 -2.44 -24.52 -1.87
C ASP A 46 -2.56 -25.34 -3.17
N VAL A 47 -2.25 -26.64 -3.06
CA VAL A 47 -2.07 -27.56 -4.20
C VAL A 47 -3.26 -27.52 -5.16
N ASN A 48 -4.48 -27.47 -4.63
CA ASN A 48 -5.72 -27.37 -5.39
C ASN A 48 -6.58 -26.24 -4.81
N PRO A 49 -7.17 -25.39 -5.65
CA PRO A 49 -7.98 -24.27 -5.17
C PRO A 49 -9.33 -24.76 -4.63
N THR A 50 -10.02 -23.87 -3.92
CA THR A 50 -11.43 -24.07 -3.56
C THR A 50 -12.33 -23.39 -4.59
N GLU A 51 -13.31 -24.10 -5.14
CA GLU A 51 -14.35 -23.46 -5.96
C GLU A 51 -15.18 -22.50 -5.11
N LEU A 52 -15.36 -21.25 -5.56
CA LEU A 52 -16.07 -20.22 -4.79
C LEU A 52 -17.55 -20.57 -4.66
N ASP A 53 -18.23 -20.75 -5.79
CA ASP A 53 -19.63 -21.16 -5.86
C ASP A 53 -19.97 -21.64 -7.28
N ALA A 54 -20.50 -22.85 -7.43
CA ALA A 54 -20.82 -23.41 -8.74
C ALA A 54 -22.09 -22.82 -9.40
N THR A 55 -22.91 -22.09 -8.63
CA THR A 55 -24.21 -21.53 -9.07
C THR A 55 -24.11 -20.02 -9.26
N ASP A 56 -23.64 -19.31 -8.25
CA ASP A 56 -23.65 -17.85 -8.19
C ASP A 56 -22.33 -17.22 -8.67
N ALA A 57 -21.24 -18.01 -8.72
CA ALA A 57 -19.93 -17.58 -9.23
C ALA A 57 -19.22 -18.69 -10.03
N PRO A 58 -19.90 -19.29 -11.04
CA PRO A 58 -19.39 -20.47 -11.73
C PRO A 58 -18.04 -20.18 -12.39
N GLY A 59 -17.12 -21.14 -12.34
CA GLY A 59 -15.78 -21.00 -12.90
C GLY A 59 -14.77 -20.27 -12.02
N VAL A 60 -15.15 -19.73 -10.86
CA VAL A 60 -14.23 -19.01 -9.97
C VAL A 60 -13.61 -19.96 -8.94
N TYR A 61 -12.29 -20.01 -8.91
CA TYR A 61 -11.50 -20.83 -8.00
C TYR A 61 -10.54 -19.97 -7.17
N LEU A 62 -10.46 -20.26 -5.87
CA LEU A 62 -9.73 -19.48 -4.88
C LEU A 62 -8.51 -20.25 -4.38
N PHE A 63 -7.33 -19.70 -4.59
CA PHE A 63 -6.10 -20.17 -3.97
C PHE A 63 -5.83 -19.43 -2.66
N ASN A 64 -5.53 -20.18 -1.60
CA ASN A 64 -5.12 -19.69 -0.29
C ASN A 64 -3.63 -19.36 -0.26
N MET A 65 -3.31 -18.10 -0.02
CA MET A 65 -1.92 -17.65 0.01
C MET A 65 -1.33 -17.70 1.41
N ILE A 66 -0.11 -18.21 1.52
CA ILE A 66 0.67 -18.12 2.75
C ILE A 66 1.54 -16.86 2.78
N LYS A 67 2.09 -16.55 3.96
CA LYS A 67 2.93 -15.37 4.18
C LYS A 67 4.12 -15.28 3.20
N ALA A 68 4.76 -16.41 2.89
CA ALA A 68 5.91 -16.44 1.99
C ALA A 68 5.52 -16.08 0.54
N GLU A 69 4.35 -16.53 0.10
CA GLU A 69 3.83 -16.31 -1.27
C GLU A 69 3.38 -14.87 -1.50
N THR A 70 2.97 -14.17 -0.45
CA THR A 70 2.59 -12.75 -0.54
C THR A 70 3.76 -11.80 -0.28
N ASN A 71 4.99 -12.30 -0.13
CA ASN A 71 6.17 -11.51 0.22
C ASN A 71 7.00 -11.04 -0.99
N GLY A 72 6.35 -10.45 -1.99
CA GLY A 72 6.99 -9.78 -3.12
C GLY A 72 6.16 -8.57 -3.57
N GLY A 73 6.73 -7.67 -4.35
CA GLY A 73 6.02 -6.49 -4.88
C GLY A 73 5.00 -6.85 -5.97
N LEU A 74 5.34 -7.83 -6.82
CA LEU A 74 4.47 -8.41 -7.85
C LEU A 74 4.31 -9.91 -7.61
N ILE A 75 3.06 -10.37 -7.59
CA ILE A 75 2.71 -11.79 -7.57
C ILE A 75 2.05 -12.14 -8.90
N ILE A 76 2.57 -13.16 -9.56
CA ILE A 76 1.99 -13.73 -10.78
C ILE A 76 1.54 -15.14 -10.44
N LEU A 77 0.23 -15.40 -10.50
CA LEU A 77 -0.33 -16.73 -10.31
C LEU A 77 -0.78 -17.27 -11.67
N SER A 78 -0.22 -18.40 -12.09
CA SER A 78 -0.59 -19.09 -13.33
C SER A 78 -1.16 -20.44 -12.97
N ALA A 79 -2.46 -20.61 -13.17
CA ALA A 79 -3.15 -21.87 -12.92
C ALA A 79 -3.31 -22.67 -14.21
N VAL A 80 -3.41 -23.99 -14.09
CA VAL A 80 -3.67 -24.92 -15.19
C VAL A 80 -4.59 -26.02 -14.70
N SER A 81 -5.54 -26.43 -15.54
CA SER A 81 -6.33 -27.64 -15.33
C SER A 81 -5.74 -28.79 -16.14
N VAL A 82 -5.81 -30.01 -15.59
CA VAL A 82 -5.55 -31.24 -16.36
C VAL A 82 -6.76 -31.70 -17.17
N THR A 83 -7.93 -31.09 -16.97
CA THR A 83 -9.12 -31.31 -17.79
C THR A 83 -8.92 -30.68 -19.16
N ALA A 84 -9.28 -31.41 -20.23
CA ALA A 84 -9.12 -30.91 -21.60
C ALA A 84 -9.96 -29.65 -21.85
N ASP A 85 -9.46 -28.79 -22.74
CA ASP A 85 -10.15 -27.58 -23.23
C ASP A 85 -10.46 -26.49 -22.19
N ILE A 86 -9.96 -26.63 -20.96
CA ILE A 86 -10.10 -25.63 -19.91
C ILE A 86 -8.95 -24.61 -20.01
N ASP A 87 -9.30 -23.33 -20.19
CA ASP A 87 -8.36 -22.22 -20.21
C ASP A 87 -8.39 -21.42 -18.90
N LEU A 88 -7.19 -21.07 -18.41
CA LEU A 88 -6.98 -20.22 -17.24
C LEU A 88 -5.86 -19.22 -17.56
N GLN A 89 -6.18 -17.94 -17.49
CA GLN A 89 -5.20 -16.89 -17.70
C GLN A 89 -4.46 -16.53 -16.40
N PRO A 90 -3.17 -16.14 -16.49
CA PRO A 90 -2.42 -15.72 -15.31
C PRO A 90 -2.98 -14.44 -14.71
N VAL A 91 -2.94 -14.36 -13.38
CA VAL A 91 -3.37 -13.19 -12.60
C VAL A 91 -2.16 -12.46 -12.06
N PHE A 92 -2.13 -11.14 -12.25
CA PHE A 92 -1.05 -10.24 -11.81
C PHE A 92 -1.55 -9.38 -10.66
N ILE A 93 -0.88 -9.45 -9.50
CA ILE A 93 -1.28 -8.72 -8.30
C ILE A 93 -0.09 -7.98 -7.73
N TYR A 94 -0.23 -6.68 -7.56
CA TYR A 94 0.70 -5.89 -6.77
C TYR A 94 0.36 -5.99 -5.29
N THR A 95 1.39 -6.19 -4.48
CA THR A 95 1.25 -6.12 -3.02
C THR A 95 1.59 -4.73 -2.49
N GLN A 96 1.00 -4.37 -1.37
CA GLN A 96 1.23 -3.12 -0.65
C GLN A 96 1.79 -3.47 0.73
N ASP A 97 2.88 -2.82 1.11
CA ASP A 97 3.48 -2.98 2.44
C ASP A 97 2.94 -1.87 3.37
N LEU A 98 1.86 -2.18 4.08
CA LEU A 98 1.22 -1.21 4.96
C LEU A 98 2.15 -0.80 6.12
N GLY A 99 2.98 -1.72 6.64
CA GLY A 99 3.87 -1.45 7.77
C GLY A 99 5.05 -0.55 7.38
N ALA A 100 5.61 -0.76 6.17
CA ALA A 100 6.66 0.10 5.65
C ALA A 100 6.19 1.54 5.44
N GLU A 101 4.97 1.76 4.94
CA GLU A 101 4.49 3.11 4.68
C GLU A 101 4.25 3.93 5.96
N PHE A 102 3.85 3.31 7.08
CA PHE A 102 3.71 4.01 8.37
C PHE A 102 5.04 4.35 9.06
N THR A 103 6.12 3.63 8.72
CA THR A 103 7.44 3.84 9.33
C THR A 103 8.39 4.60 8.41
N LYS A 104 7.95 4.91 7.19
CA LYS A 104 8.71 5.65 6.20
C LYS A 104 8.89 7.10 6.65
N GLN A 105 10.16 7.51 6.77
CA GLN A 105 10.50 8.88 7.09
C GLN A 105 10.03 9.82 5.97
N MET A 106 9.29 10.86 6.34
CA MET A 106 8.91 11.93 5.42
C MET A 106 10.12 12.83 5.15
N ALA A 107 10.27 13.30 3.91
CA ALA A 107 11.29 14.31 3.59
C ALA A 107 10.90 15.65 4.21
N GLU A 108 11.78 16.20 5.04
CA GLU A 108 11.56 17.49 5.70
C GLU A 108 11.37 18.60 4.65
N SER A 109 10.26 19.33 4.78
CA SER A 109 9.94 20.48 3.93
C SER A 109 8.98 21.39 4.68
N TYR A 110 9.01 22.67 4.35
CA TYR A 110 8.09 23.67 4.91
C TYR A 110 7.51 24.47 3.75
N ALA A 111 6.22 24.78 3.83
CA ALA A 111 5.57 25.63 2.84
C ALA A 111 6.09 27.08 2.97
N ALA A 112 6.25 27.75 1.84
CA ALA A 112 6.44 29.19 1.82
C ALA A 112 5.19 29.91 2.37
N ASP A 113 5.35 31.15 2.81
CA ASP A 113 4.21 31.93 3.30
C ASP A 113 3.18 32.19 2.19
N GLY A 114 1.90 32.21 2.58
CA GLY A 114 0.76 32.36 1.65
C GLY A 114 0.50 31.17 0.72
N VAL A 115 1.30 30.09 0.78
CA VAL A 115 1.14 28.90 -0.07
C VAL A 115 0.44 27.79 0.70
N ALA A 116 -0.54 27.14 0.08
CA ALA A 116 -1.20 25.97 0.65
C ALA A 116 -0.17 24.83 0.87
N PRO A 117 0.00 24.32 2.09
CA PRO A 117 1.02 23.32 2.39
C PRO A 117 0.63 21.94 1.86
N THR A 118 1.64 21.13 1.53
CA THR A 118 1.45 19.67 1.42
C THR A 118 1.26 19.05 2.82
N PRO A 119 0.70 17.83 2.93
CA PRO A 119 0.56 17.16 4.23
C PRO A 119 1.89 17.04 5.01
N ALA A 120 2.99 16.77 4.31
CA ALA A 120 4.33 16.72 4.90
C ALA A 120 4.72 18.07 5.51
N GLN A 121 4.54 19.15 4.74
CA GLN A 121 4.88 20.50 5.17
C GLN A 121 4.04 20.97 6.36
N ALA A 122 2.75 20.65 6.37
CA ALA A 122 1.86 20.97 7.48
C ALA A 122 2.27 20.21 8.76
N LEU A 123 2.56 18.90 8.63
CA LEU A 123 2.94 18.08 9.77
C LEU A 123 4.27 18.51 10.37
N PHE A 124 5.29 18.78 9.54
CA PHE A 124 6.57 19.29 10.03
C PHE A 124 6.43 20.66 10.68
N LEU A 125 5.63 21.57 10.12
CA LEU A 125 5.40 22.87 10.75
C LEU A 125 4.74 22.72 12.13
N ILE A 126 3.70 21.90 12.25
CA ILE A 126 3.02 21.63 13.54
C ILE A 126 4.01 21.04 14.55
N GLN A 127 4.79 20.02 14.15
CA GLN A 127 5.79 19.41 15.02
C GLN A 127 6.79 20.45 15.54
N GLN A 128 7.31 21.30 14.67
CA GLN A 128 8.34 22.28 15.05
C GLN A 128 7.78 23.43 15.88
N VAL A 129 6.56 23.89 15.61
CA VAL A 129 5.88 24.88 16.47
C VAL A 129 5.78 24.37 17.91
N LEU A 130 5.57 23.07 18.10
CA LEU A 130 5.43 22.46 19.43
C LEU A 130 6.77 22.17 20.13
N THR A 131 7.86 21.99 19.38
CA THR A 131 9.10 21.41 19.93
C THR A 131 10.34 22.30 19.77
N GLN A 132 10.41 23.13 18.73
CA GLN A 132 11.63 23.81 18.31
C GLN A 132 11.32 25.23 17.84
N PHE A 133 11.13 26.14 18.79
CA PHE A 133 10.97 27.57 18.51
C PHE A 133 11.81 28.42 19.46
N ALA A 134 12.05 29.67 19.06
CA ALA A 134 12.64 30.70 19.89
C ALA A 134 11.83 32.00 19.74
N ILE A 135 11.66 32.73 20.84
CA ILE A 135 10.99 34.04 20.84
C ILE A 135 12.02 35.10 21.19
N ALA A 136 12.05 36.18 20.42
CA ALA A 136 12.83 37.37 20.69
C ALA A 136 12.01 38.61 20.31
N GLY A 137 11.61 39.40 21.32
CA GLY A 137 10.62 40.47 21.14
C GLY A 137 9.33 39.89 20.57
N VAL A 138 8.84 40.47 19.48
CA VAL A 138 7.66 40.00 18.75
C VAL A 138 7.95 38.91 17.71
N THR A 139 9.21 38.47 17.55
CA THR A 139 9.56 37.46 16.54
C THR A 139 9.59 36.07 17.16
N LEU A 140 8.70 35.18 16.69
CA LEU A 140 8.74 33.74 16.99
C LEU A 140 9.36 33.01 15.79
N THR A 141 10.59 32.53 15.98
CA THR A 141 11.31 31.75 14.98
C THR A 141 11.09 30.27 15.22
N ILE A 142 10.40 29.60 14.29
CA ILE A 142 10.23 28.15 14.26
C ILE A 142 11.45 27.59 13.51
N LYS A 143 12.11 26.60 14.10
CA LYS A 143 13.34 26.02 13.54
C LYS A 143 13.06 24.70 12.82
N LYS A 144 13.94 24.32 11.91
CA LYS A 144 14.01 22.99 11.30
C LYS A 144 14.38 21.93 12.33
N LEU A 145 14.32 20.65 11.93
CA LEU A 145 14.66 19.52 12.80
C LEU A 145 16.09 19.58 13.36
N ASP A 146 16.99 20.31 12.69
CA ASP A 146 18.36 20.54 13.14
C ASP A 146 18.49 21.48 14.37
N GLY A 147 17.40 22.11 14.80
CA GLY A 147 17.38 23.00 15.97
C GLY A 147 18.09 24.34 15.77
N SER A 148 18.50 24.67 14.55
CA SER A 148 19.26 25.90 14.24
C SER A 148 18.68 26.66 13.05
N THR A 149 18.39 26.00 11.94
CA THR A 149 17.95 26.66 10.71
C THR A 149 16.50 27.09 10.82
N THR A 150 16.13 28.26 10.28
CA THR A 150 14.74 28.73 10.29
C THR A 150 13.85 27.88 9.36
N ALA A 151 12.71 27.43 9.87
CA ALA A 151 11.65 26.76 9.14
C ALA A 151 10.51 27.72 8.78
N ALA A 152 10.11 28.59 9.71
CA ALA A 152 9.10 29.62 9.53
C ALA A 152 9.26 30.72 10.59
N VAL A 153 8.69 31.90 10.31
CA VAL A 153 8.64 33.02 11.25
C VAL A 153 7.18 33.42 11.46
N LEU A 154 6.81 33.60 12.73
CA LEU A 154 5.57 34.24 13.11
C LEU A 154 5.90 35.57 13.80
N THR A 155 5.06 36.58 13.57
CA THR A 155 5.09 37.84 14.31
C THR A 155 3.98 37.81 15.35
N LEU A 156 4.36 37.98 16.61
CA LEU A 156 3.47 38.18 17.74
C LEU A 156 2.95 39.62 17.76
N ASP A 157 1.76 39.84 18.33
CA ASP A 157 1.17 41.16 18.47
C ASP A 157 1.78 42.01 19.59
N ASP A 158 2.35 41.38 20.62
CA ASP A 158 2.95 42.04 21.78
C ASP A 158 4.19 41.27 22.27
N ASP A 159 5.19 41.99 22.81
CA ASP A 159 6.46 41.40 23.27
C ASP A 159 6.41 40.87 24.71
N THR A 160 5.35 41.21 25.44
CA THR A 160 5.20 40.93 26.87
C THR A 160 4.00 40.03 27.13
N ASN A 161 2.86 40.29 26.50
CA ASN A 161 1.60 39.56 26.65
C ASN A 161 0.97 39.25 25.28
N PRO A 162 1.62 38.42 24.44
CA PRO A 162 1.09 38.11 23.13
C PRO A 162 -0.27 37.42 23.21
N THR A 163 -1.22 37.83 22.38
CA THR A 163 -2.56 37.24 22.26
C THR A 163 -2.86 36.70 20.87
N SER A 164 -2.04 37.06 19.89
CA SER A 164 -2.15 36.59 18.51
C SER A 164 -0.77 36.45 17.86
N ALA A 165 -0.72 35.67 16.78
CA ALA A 165 0.48 35.46 16.00
C ALA A 165 0.10 35.29 14.54
N ASP A 166 0.77 36.04 13.66
CA ASP A 166 0.57 35.96 12.22
C ASP A 166 1.84 35.48 11.53
N ARG A 167 1.67 34.61 10.54
CA ARG A 167 2.77 34.21 9.68
C ARG A 167 3.13 35.39 8.78
N THR A 168 4.38 35.81 8.86
CA THR A 168 4.90 36.98 8.15
C THR A 168 6.00 36.52 7.20
N ALA A 169 6.05 37.14 6.00
CA ALA A 169 7.01 36.84 4.94
C ALA A 169 8.47 37.10 5.36
#